data_AF-V5H1T8-F1
#
_entry.id   AF-V5H1T8-F1
#
_cell.length_a   1.000
_cell.length_b   1.000
_cell.length_c   1.000
_cell.angle_alpha   90.00
_cell.angle_beta   90.00
_cell.angle_gamma   90.00
#
_symmetry.space_group_name_H-M   'P 1'
#
loop_
_entity.id
_entity.type
_entity.pdbx_description
1 polymer ?
#
loop_
_entity_poly.entity_id
_entity_poly.type
_entity_poly.pdbx_seq_one_letter_code
_entity_poly.pdbx_strand_id
1 'polypeptide(L)'
;MKCNLNYQTPNFIPVFLHNGSNYDLHLIIKELALQVKSLDVIPLNKEKYISLSAKIYVNHNTLNDEVNDGNMDEDEEAGRNVKKYISLRFLDSYRFMASKLDTLAKNLEIHQFIETRKAFPDELFNLARMKGIFPYEFANSYEKLEATRELPSREQFYSSLTETTVEEEEYEHAKRVWNAFNCQNLAEYSDLYLKTDVLLLTDIFEAFRKLCMNLYDLDPCHYFTLPGLSWQAMLKYTKVKLELLTDPDMLHFIRKSIRGGIVQCSHRYAKANNRYMPERDVNDCLNYLSYKSDEDTQFLIYLDANNLYGFALSQHLPHSEFKWLTTEEIEDFDVNIYCSDPNSEVGYILEVDMVYPLELHDLHDEFPFCPENIRPPVEGSHQIKLIPNLLDKNNYVIHYRNLYQALRHGLQIKKIHRILSFQQSDWLKKYID
;
A
#
# COMPACT_ATOMS: atom_id res chain seq x y z
N MET A 1 24.71 -7.64 22.76
CA MET A 1 24.58 -6.30 23.35
C MET A 1 25.26 -5.20 22.50
N LYS A 2 25.12 -5.24 21.15
CA LYS A 2 25.73 -4.27 20.21
C LYS A 2 24.71 -3.33 19.53
N CYS A 3 23.40 -3.55 19.72
CA CYS A 3 22.35 -2.79 19.02
C CYS A 3 22.09 -1.40 19.64
N ASN A 4 22.15 -1.29 20.97
CA ASN A 4 21.83 -0.04 21.67
C ASN A 4 22.86 1.09 21.44
N LEU A 5 24.05 0.79 20.90
CA LEU A 5 25.06 1.79 20.54
C LEU A 5 24.77 2.51 19.20
N ASN A 6 23.82 2.02 18.41
CA ASN A 6 23.37 2.65 17.16
C ASN A 6 22.08 3.46 17.33
N TYR A 7 21.64 3.73 18.56
CA TYR A 7 20.50 4.60 18.81
C TYR A 7 20.89 6.04 18.44
N GLN A 8 20.65 6.40 17.18
CA GLN A 8 20.79 7.77 16.71
C GLN A 8 19.44 8.46 16.88
N THR A 9 19.42 9.55 17.65
CA THR A 9 18.29 10.48 17.62
C THR A 9 18.10 10.91 16.16
N PRO A 10 16.95 10.64 15.54
CA PRO A 10 16.75 10.95 14.13
C PRO A 10 16.96 12.44 13.90
N ASN A 11 17.95 12.80 13.09
CA ASN A 11 18.25 14.19 12.74
C ASN A 11 17.35 14.69 11.59
N PHE A 12 16.04 14.46 11.73
CA PHE A 12 15.04 14.93 10.77
C PHE A 12 13.70 15.27 11.44
N ILE A 13 12.98 16.21 10.82
CA ILE A 13 11.60 16.56 11.17
C ILE A 13 10.68 15.99 10.07
N PRO A 14 9.75 15.08 10.40
CA PRO A 14 8.77 14.61 9.44
C PRO A 14 7.74 15.71 9.14
N VAL A 15 7.44 15.92 7.87
CA VAL A 15 6.44 16.85 7.38
C VAL A 15 5.41 16.06 6.58
N PHE A 16 4.18 15.99 7.07
CA PHE A 16 3.13 15.21 6.42
C PHE A 16 2.27 16.06 5.48
N LEU A 17 2.05 15.55 4.29
CA LEU A 17 1.14 16.07 3.29
C LEU A 17 0.14 14.97 2.94
N HIS A 18 -1.14 15.30 2.82
CA HIS A 18 -2.13 14.29 2.45
C HIS A 18 -2.23 14.16 0.94
N ASN A 19 -1.83 12.99 0.41
CA ASN A 19 -1.75 12.72 -1.02
C ASN A 19 -0.69 13.56 -1.76
N GLY A 20 0.33 14.03 -1.02
CA GLY A 20 1.34 14.96 -1.54
C GLY A 20 2.18 14.38 -2.69
N SER A 21 2.32 13.05 -2.76
CA SER A 21 3.04 12.38 -3.86
C SER A 21 2.44 12.63 -5.25
N ASN A 22 1.15 12.97 -5.32
CA ASN A 22 0.43 13.22 -6.58
C ASN A 22 0.24 14.72 -6.88
N TYR A 23 0.51 15.61 -5.92
CA TYR A 23 0.23 17.04 -6.02
C TYR A 23 1.41 17.87 -5.49
N ASP A 24 1.44 18.11 -4.18
CA ASP A 24 2.29 19.09 -3.51
C ASP A 24 3.79 18.90 -3.79
N LEU A 25 4.28 17.66 -3.78
CA LEU A 25 5.70 17.37 -3.94
C LEU A 25 6.23 17.84 -5.31
N HIS A 26 5.40 17.88 -6.34
CA HIS A 26 5.81 18.37 -7.67
C HIS A 26 6.06 19.88 -7.69
N LEU A 27 5.36 20.64 -6.85
CA LEU A 27 5.56 22.08 -6.69
C LEU A 27 6.74 22.34 -5.75
N ILE A 28 6.76 21.67 -4.59
CA ILE A 28 7.78 21.83 -3.57
C ILE A 28 9.17 21.51 -4.13
N ILE A 29 9.33 20.41 -4.87
CA ILE A 29 10.65 19.99 -5.36
C ILE A 29 11.29 21.03 -6.28
N LYS A 30 10.50 21.72 -7.12
CA LYS A 30 11.00 22.69 -8.10
C LYS A 30 11.66 23.88 -7.43
N GLU A 31 11.02 24.41 -6.40
CA GLU A 31 11.53 25.57 -5.66
C GLU A 31 12.57 25.16 -4.62
N LEU A 32 12.31 24.07 -3.88
CA LEU A 32 13.19 23.63 -2.80
C LEU A 32 14.56 23.21 -3.31
N ALA A 33 14.63 22.55 -4.49
CA ALA A 33 15.89 22.15 -5.10
C ALA A 33 16.82 23.35 -5.44
N LEU A 34 16.27 24.55 -5.62
CA LEU A 34 17.05 25.76 -5.88
C LEU A 34 17.59 26.39 -4.60
N GLN A 35 16.96 26.12 -3.45
CA GLN A 35 17.25 26.81 -2.19
C GLN A 35 18.07 25.96 -1.21
N VAL A 36 18.08 24.63 -1.35
CA VAL A 36 18.77 23.74 -0.40
C VAL A 36 20.07 23.19 -0.96
N LYS A 37 21.06 23.01 -0.08
CA LYS A 37 22.38 22.48 -0.45
C LYS A 37 22.31 21.04 -0.95
N SER A 38 21.42 20.24 -0.38
CA SER A 38 21.24 18.84 -0.75
C SER A 38 19.81 18.40 -0.55
N LEU A 39 19.29 17.69 -1.54
CA LEU A 39 17.96 17.11 -1.57
C LEU A 39 18.10 15.61 -1.87
N ASP A 40 17.63 14.77 -0.96
CA ASP A 40 17.56 13.33 -1.12
C ASP A 40 16.15 12.96 -1.57
N VAL A 41 16.01 12.19 -2.66
CA VAL A 41 14.72 11.84 -3.27
C VAL A 41 14.56 10.34 -3.37
N ILE A 42 13.40 9.84 -2.96
CA ILE A 42 13.00 8.44 -3.17
C ILE A 42 11.96 8.42 -4.29
N PRO A 43 12.33 8.13 -5.55
CA PRO A 43 11.39 8.12 -6.66
C PRO A 43 10.50 6.88 -6.62
N LEU A 44 9.22 7.05 -6.96
CA LEU A 44 8.34 5.92 -7.29
C LEU A 44 8.43 5.59 -8.78
N ASN A 45 8.40 6.63 -9.61
CA ASN A 45 8.60 6.56 -11.05
C ASN A 45 9.23 7.88 -11.53
N LYS A 46 9.24 8.14 -12.85
CA LYS A 46 9.85 9.36 -13.41
C LYS A 46 9.16 10.65 -12.97
N GLU A 47 7.91 10.59 -12.53
CA GLU A 47 7.08 11.75 -12.23
C GLU A 47 6.77 11.87 -10.74
N LYS A 48 6.51 10.76 -10.05
CA LYS A 48 6.04 10.69 -8.66
C LYS A 48 7.15 10.29 -7.68
N TYR A 49 7.11 10.87 -6.49
CA TYR A 49 8.09 10.67 -5.43
C TYR A 49 7.43 10.08 -4.18
N ILE A 50 8.08 9.07 -3.57
CA ILE A 50 7.65 8.49 -2.29
C ILE A 50 7.93 9.46 -1.15
N SER A 51 9.10 10.11 -1.17
CA SER A 51 9.52 11.08 -0.16
C SER A 51 10.62 11.99 -0.69
N LEU A 52 10.66 13.21 -0.14
CA LEU A 52 11.73 14.19 -0.34
C LEU A 52 12.35 14.50 1.03
N SER A 53 13.67 14.54 1.12
CA SER A 53 14.39 14.95 2.33
C SER A 53 15.33 16.11 2.00
N ALA A 54 15.08 17.27 2.58
CA ALA A 54 15.83 18.50 2.33
C ALA A 54 16.65 18.89 3.56
N LYS A 55 17.96 19.11 3.40
CA LYS A 55 18.84 19.52 4.50
C LYS A 55 18.88 21.03 4.62
N ILE A 56 18.40 21.54 5.76
CA ILE A 56 18.34 22.97 6.07
C ILE A 56 19.43 23.30 7.08
N TYR A 57 20.10 24.43 6.86
CA TYR A 57 21.11 24.95 7.77
C TYR A 57 20.44 25.56 9.02
N VAL A 58 20.86 25.13 10.20
CA VAL A 58 20.41 25.68 11.49
C VAL A 58 21.62 26.31 12.17
N ASN A 59 21.65 27.64 12.24
CA ASN A 59 22.68 28.37 12.98
C ASN A 59 22.30 28.37 14.46
N HIS A 60 23.00 27.65 15.32
CA HIS A 60 22.90 27.89 16.77
C HIS A 60 23.66 29.17 17.08
N ASN A 61 22.94 30.29 17.14
CA ASN A 61 23.46 31.52 17.73
C ASN A 61 22.31 32.38 18.25
N THR A 62 21.34 31.79 18.94
CA THR A 62 20.35 32.50 19.75
C THR A 62 19.55 31.47 20.56
N LEU A 63 19.83 31.38 21.87
CA LEU A 63 18.89 31.17 22.99
C LEU A 63 19.69 30.73 24.22
N ASN A 64 20.11 31.73 25.02
CA ASN A 64 20.36 31.70 26.46
C ASN A 64 21.18 30.53 27.05
N ASP A 65 22.50 30.62 26.92
CA ASP A 65 23.42 30.04 27.92
C ASP A 65 23.44 30.95 29.17
N GLU A 66 22.36 30.92 29.93
CA GLU A 66 22.36 31.34 31.35
C GLU A 66 21.73 30.22 32.18
N VAL A 67 22.36 29.05 32.20
CA VAL A 67 22.35 28.19 33.38
C VAL A 67 23.74 27.57 33.52
N ASN A 68 24.54 28.17 34.41
CA ASN A 68 25.59 27.47 35.12
C ASN A 68 25.00 26.21 35.77
N ASP A 69 25.48 25.03 35.40
CA ASP A 69 25.95 24.11 36.45
C ASP A 69 27.04 23.19 35.89
N GLY A 70 28.11 23.07 36.67
CA GLY A 70 29.37 22.49 36.25
C GLY A 70 29.30 20.97 36.08
N ASN A 71 29.87 20.49 34.98
CA ASN A 71 30.78 19.34 34.95
C ASN A 71 31.60 19.44 33.67
N MET A 72 32.88 19.76 33.85
CA MET A 72 33.90 19.74 32.79
C MET A 72 34.20 18.28 32.45
N ASP A 73 33.82 17.85 31.24
CA ASP A 73 34.51 16.76 30.57
C ASP A 73 35.47 17.37 29.56
N GLU A 74 36.75 17.02 29.72
CA GLU A 74 37.89 17.44 28.91
C GLU A 74 37.76 16.91 27.48
N ASP A 75 37.25 17.73 26.56
CA ASP A 75 37.46 17.59 25.11
C ASP A 75 37.27 18.96 24.43
N GLU A 76 37.97 19.98 24.93
CA GLU A 76 38.18 21.25 24.23
C GLU A 76 39.49 21.19 23.42
N GLU A 77 39.44 20.60 22.23
CA GLU A 77 40.45 20.91 21.21
C GLU A 77 39.84 20.97 19.79
N ALA A 78 39.98 22.16 19.20
CA ALA A 78 39.53 22.61 17.88
C ALA A 78 38.08 23.11 17.76
N GLY A 79 37.91 24.43 17.93
CA GLY A 79 36.74 25.21 17.53
C GLY A 79 36.40 25.10 16.04
N ARG A 80 35.74 24.00 15.65
CA ARG A 80 34.93 23.94 14.44
C ARG A 80 33.53 24.38 14.82
N ASN A 81 33.08 25.49 14.26
CA ASN A 81 31.66 25.77 14.09
C ASN A 81 31.04 24.60 13.30
N VAL A 82 30.57 23.55 14.01
CA VAL A 82 29.89 22.42 13.37
C VAL A 82 28.56 22.96 12.89
N LYS A 83 28.51 23.27 11.59
CA LYS A 83 27.27 23.61 10.89
C LYS A 83 26.25 22.49 11.14
N LYS A 84 25.28 22.72 12.04
CA LYS A 84 24.21 21.76 12.28
C LYS A 84 23.18 21.91 11.16
N TYR A 85 22.88 20.78 10.52
CA TYR A 85 21.83 20.69 9.53
C TYR A 85 20.72 19.81 10.12
N ILE A 86 19.48 20.25 9.96
CA ILE A 86 18.29 19.42 10.21
C ILE A 86 17.71 19.03 8.84
N SER A 87 17.30 17.78 8.69
CA SER A 87 16.59 17.34 7.49
C SER A 87 15.08 17.54 7.67
N LEU A 88 14.40 18.25 6.78
CA LEU A 88 12.94 18.13 6.65
C LEU A 88 12.64 16.93 5.76
N ARG A 89 11.84 15.99 6.25
CA ARG A 89 11.43 14.81 5.49
C ARG A 89 9.95 14.89 5.16
N PHE A 90 9.65 15.16 3.90
CA PHE A 90 8.28 15.19 3.40
C PHE A 90 7.77 13.76 3.20
N LEU A 91 6.65 13.45 3.83
CA LEU A 91 5.99 12.16 3.84
C LEU A 91 4.53 12.32 3.39
N ASP A 92 4.02 11.32 2.69
CA ASP A 92 2.63 11.30 2.25
C ASP A 92 1.78 10.49 3.23
N SER A 93 0.86 11.15 3.94
CA SER A 93 -0.03 10.48 4.89
C SER A 93 -1.00 9.51 4.20
N TYR A 94 -1.30 9.70 2.92
CA TYR A 94 -2.15 8.79 2.13
C TYR A 94 -1.48 7.42 1.91
N ARG A 95 -0.14 7.36 1.97
CA ARG A 95 0.62 6.10 1.95
C ARG A 95 0.55 5.32 3.27
N PHE A 96 -0.03 5.93 4.30
CA PHE A 96 -0.36 5.29 5.56
C PHE A 96 -1.86 4.99 5.69
N MET A 97 -2.68 5.95 5.27
CA MET A 97 -4.14 5.90 5.38
C MET A 97 -4.74 6.28 4.01
N ALA A 98 -4.93 5.27 3.15
CA ALA A 98 -5.36 5.44 1.76
C ALA A 98 -6.87 5.73 1.64
N SER A 99 -7.30 6.85 2.21
CA SER A 99 -8.69 7.33 2.18
C SER A 99 -8.73 8.85 2.13
N LYS A 100 -9.87 9.43 1.76
CA LYS A 100 -10.06 10.88 1.73
C LYS A 100 -9.97 11.45 3.15
N LEU A 101 -9.43 12.65 3.30
CA LEU A 101 -9.37 13.35 4.59
C LEU A 101 -10.72 13.43 5.30
N ASP A 102 -11.81 13.67 4.56
CA ASP A 102 -13.18 13.70 5.10
C ASP A 102 -13.58 12.37 5.76
N THR A 103 -13.33 11.27 5.06
CA THR A 103 -13.61 9.92 5.58
C THR A 103 -12.77 9.62 6.82
N LEU A 104 -11.49 10.02 6.83
CA LEU A 104 -10.62 9.83 7.98
C LEU A 104 -11.04 10.68 9.18
N ALA A 105 -11.44 11.94 8.95
CA ALA A 105 -11.95 12.82 10.00
C ALA A 105 -13.25 12.28 10.61
N LYS A 106 -14.18 11.75 9.79
CA LYS A 106 -15.43 11.14 10.25
C LYS A 106 -15.22 9.90 11.13
N ASN A 107 -14.09 9.21 10.97
CA ASN A 107 -13.73 8.03 11.77
C ASN A 107 -13.10 8.39 13.12
N LEU A 108 -12.75 9.66 13.37
CA LEU A 108 -12.22 10.08 14.65
C LEU A 108 -13.33 10.29 15.68
N GLU A 109 -13.05 9.87 16.91
CA GLU A 109 -13.86 10.22 18.06
C GLU A 109 -13.61 11.67 18.50
N ILE A 110 -14.62 12.30 19.09
CA ILE A 110 -14.58 13.72 19.50
C ILE A 110 -13.35 14.07 20.37
N HIS A 111 -12.91 13.15 21.24
CA HIS A 111 -11.77 13.34 22.13
C HIS A 111 -10.40 13.27 21.43
N GLN A 112 -10.33 12.77 20.19
CA GLN A 112 -9.10 12.66 19.40
C GLN A 112 -8.74 13.96 18.67
N PHE A 113 -9.68 14.90 18.54
CA PHE A 113 -9.46 16.22 17.93
C PHE A 113 -8.80 17.21 18.90
N ILE A 114 -7.53 16.98 19.23
CA ILE A 114 -6.80 17.75 20.25
C ILE A 114 -6.35 19.08 19.67
N GLU A 115 -5.68 19.08 18.53
CA GLU A 115 -5.13 20.28 17.91
C GLU A 115 -6.23 21.16 17.31
N THR A 116 -7.25 20.54 16.69
CA THR A 116 -8.43 21.26 16.22
C THR A 116 -9.16 21.97 17.37
N ARG A 117 -9.33 21.31 18.53
CA ARG A 117 -9.99 21.93 19.68
C ARG A 117 -9.17 23.06 20.32
N LYS A 118 -7.83 22.99 20.28
CA LYS A 118 -6.97 24.10 20.75
C LYS A 118 -7.10 25.33 19.85
N ALA A 119 -7.34 25.13 18.55
CA ALA A 119 -7.33 26.19 17.56
C ALA A 119 -8.66 26.96 17.45
N PHE A 120 -9.77 26.39 17.93
CA PHE A 120 -11.12 26.93 17.77
C PHE A 120 -11.91 26.94 19.09
N PRO A 121 -12.75 27.95 19.34
CA PRO A 121 -13.71 27.94 20.46
C PRO A 121 -14.65 26.74 20.39
N ASP A 122 -15.12 26.25 21.54
CA ASP A 122 -16.00 25.06 21.64
C ASP A 122 -17.28 25.19 20.81
N GLU A 123 -17.83 26.40 20.68
CA GLU A 123 -19.03 26.68 19.87
C GLU A 123 -18.79 26.43 18.38
N LEU A 124 -17.58 26.70 17.89
CA LEU A 124 -17.18 26.55 16.49
C LEU A 124 -16.49 25.21 16.19
N PHE A 125 -16.02 24.51 17.23
CA PHE A 125 -15.33 23.24 17.14
C PHE A 125 -16.13 22.18 16.35
N ASN A 126 -17.46 22.11 16.56
CA ASN A 126 -18.31 21.16 15.86
C ASN A 126 -18.37 21.38 14.35
N LEU A 127 -18.18 22.62 13.90
CA LEU A 127 -18.07 22.95 12.48
C LEU A 127 -16.64 22.68 11.97
N ALA A 128 -15.62 23.09 12.73
CA ALA A 128 -14.22 22.94 12.35
C ALA A 128 -13.75 21.49 12.24
N ARG A 129 -14.38 20.55 12.97
CA ARG A 129 -14.04 19.11 12.91
C ARG A 129 -14.58 18.39 11.66
N MET A 130 -15.38 19.06 10.85
CA MET A 130 -15.91 18.53 9.59
C MET A 130 -15.09 19.07 8.42
N LYS A 131 -14.84 18.24 7.40
CA LYS A 131 -14.15 18.74 6.21
C LYS A 131 -15.07 19.72 5.48
N GLY A 132 -14.55 20.91 5.18
CA GLY A 132 -15.26 21.90 4.38
C GLY A 132 -15.25 21.58 2.89
N ILE A 133 -15.95 22.40 2.11
CA ILE A 133 -15.87 22.43 0.64
C ILE A 133 -15.27 23.77 0.17
N PHE A 134 -14.63 23.77 -1.00
CA PHE A 134 -13.99 24.96 -1.56
C PHE A 134 -14.25 25.07 -3.08
N PRO A 135 -14.57 26.27 -3.62
CA PRO A 135 -14.92 26.45 -5.01
C PRO A 135 -13.66 26.64 -5.88
N TYR A 136 -12.93 25.55 -6.11
CA TYR A 136 -11.59 25.55 -6.74
C TYR A 136 -11.54 26.23 -8.13
N GLU A 137 -12.53 25.99 -8.99
CA GLU A 137 -12.54 26.57 -10.34
C GLU A 137 -12.96 28.05 -10.35
N PHE A 138 -13.80 28.44 -9.40
CA PHE A 138 -14.19 29.84 -9.23
C PHE A 138 -13.01 30.68 -8.72
N ALA A 139 -12.30 30.18 -7.71
CA ALA A 139 -11.19 30.83 -7.01
C ALA A 139 -9.87 30.75 -7.80
N ASN A 140 -9.87 31.27 -9.03
CA ASN A 140 -8.74 31.16 -9.95
C ASN A 140 -7.77 32.37 -9.97
N SER A 141 -7.94 33.33 -9.06
CA SER A 141 -7.00 34.46 -8.89
C SER A 141 -7.05 35.02 -7.46
N TYR A 142 -5.97 35.67 -7.02
CA TYR A 142 -5.92 36.33 -5.70
C TYR A 142 -6.96 37.45 -5.60
N GLU A 143 -7.15 38.21 -6.68
CA GLU A 143 -8.13 39.31 -6.71
C GLU A 143 -9.55 38.80 -6.48
N LYS A 144 -9.92 37.62 -7.00
CA LYS A 144 -11.22 37.02 -6.72
C LYS A 144 -11.38 36.63 -5.25
N LEU A 145 -10.34 36.07 -4.64
CA LEU A 145 -10.39 35.72 -3.22
C LEU A 145 -10.67 36.97 -2.36
N GLU A 146 -10.00 38.08 -2.64
CA GLU A 146 -10.17 39.33 -1.87
C GLU A 146 -11.46 40.09 -2.21
N ALA A 147 -11.88 40.11 -3.47
CA ALA A 147 -13.01 40.90 -3.94
C ALA A 147 -14.38 40.24 -3.64
N THR A 148 -14.44 38.92 -3.56
CA THR A 148 -15.70 38.20 -3.30
C THR A 148 -16.10 38.32 -1.82
N ARG A 149 -17.17 39.07 -1.55
CA ARG A 149 -17.69 39.38 -0.19
C ARG A 149 -18.83 38.47 0.28
N GLU A 150 -19.23 37.52 -0.53
CA GLU A 150 -20.28 36.55 -0.26
C GLU A 150 -19.82 35.14 -0.61
N LEU A 151 -20.41 34.12 0.01
CA LEU A 151 -20.14 32.74 -0.37
C LEU A 151 -20.62 32.52 -1.82
N PRO A 152 -19.76 32.03 -2.74
CA PRO A 152 -20.16 31.72 -4.12
C PRO A 152 -21.40 30.82 -4.18
N SER A 153 -22.21 30.95 -5.23
CA SER A 153 -23.40 30.11 -5.40
C SER A 153 -23.02 28.64 -5.53
N ARG A 154 -23.97 27.73 -5.26
CA ARG A 154 -23.70 26.29 -5.34
C ARG A 154 -23.18 25.88 -6.72
N GLU A 155 -23.69 26.48 -7.79
CA GLU A 155 -23.28 26.21 -9.16
C GLU A 155 -21.81 26.58 -9.40
N GLN A 156 -21.26 27.53 -8.64
CA GLN A 156 -19.85 27.96 -8.73
C GLN A 156 -18.89 27.00 -8.00
N PHE A 157 -19.40 25.98 -7.30
CA PHE A 157 -18.63 24.86 -6.76
C PHE A 157 -18.51 23.69 -7.75
N TYR A 158 -18.92 23.87 -9.01
CA TYR A 158 -18.75 22.88 -10.06
C TYR A 158 -17.29 22.41 -10.20
N SER A 159 -17.12 21.10 -10.44
CA SER A 159 -15.83 20.49 -10.74
C SER A 159 -15.87 19.78 -12.08
N SER A 160 -15.02 20.22 -13.00
CA SER A 160 -14.74 19.55 -14.28
C SER A 160 -14.13 18.15 -14.11
N LEU A 161 -13.55 17.84 -12.93
CA LEU A 161 -13.01 16.51 -12.64
C LEU A 161 -14.11 15.48 -12.37
N THR A 162 -15.20 15.87 -11.72
CA THR A 162 -16.34 14.99 -11.41
C THR A 162 -17.54 15.23 -12.32
N GLU A 163 -17.50 16.27 -13.14
CA GLU A 163 -18.59 16.77 -13.99
C GLU A 163 -19.88 17.06 -13.19
N THR A 164 -19.74 17.39 -11.91
CA THR A 164 -20.85 17.64 -10.97
C THR A 164 -20.59 18.87 -10.11
N THR A 165 -21.65 19.38 -9.50
CA THR A 165 -21.54 20.33 -8.38
C THR A 165 -21.65 19.58 -7.04
N VAL A 166 -21.37 20.29 -5.94
CA VAL A 166 -21.50 19.79 -4.56
C VAL A 166 -22.96 19.51 -4.19
N GLU A 167 -23.15 18.58 -3.25
CA GLU A 167 -24.48 18.24 -2.75
C GLU A 167 -25.08 19.40 -1.94
N GLU A 168 -26.42 19.46 -1.87
CA GLU A 168 -27.11 20.53 -1.15
C GLU A 168 -26.71 20.58 0.33
N GLU A 169 -26.56 19.42 0.97
CA GLU A 169 -26.17 19.31 2.38
C GLU A 169 -24.76 19.85 2.65
N GLU A 170 -23.82 19.64 1.71
CA GLU A 170 -22.45 20.16 1.79
C GLU A 170 -22.44 21.68 1.62
N TYR A 171 -23.26 22.21 0.72
CA TYR A 171 -23.40 23.65 0.50
C TYR A 171 -24.05 24.36 1.69
N GLU A 172 -25.08 23.77 2.31
CA GLU A 172 -25.68 24.28 3.54
C GLU A 172 -24.70 24.24 4.73
N HIS A 173 -23.81 23.24 4.78
CA HIS A 173 -22.71 23.25 5.73
C HIS A 173 -21.73 24.42 5.47
N ALA A 174 -21.34 24.67 4.22
CA ALA A 174 -20.48 25.81 3.87
C ALA A 174 -21.09 27.16 4.26
N LYS A 175 -22.39 27.36 4.04
CA LYS A 175 -23.12 28.57 4.52
C LYS A 175 -23.04 28.72 6.04
N ARG A 176 -23.26 27.63 6.78
CA ARG A 176 -23.16 27.65 8.24
C ARG A 176 -21.75 28.00 8.70
N VAL A 177 -20.72 27.45 8.07
CA VAL A 177 -19.31 27.78 8.36
C VAL A 177 -19.04 29.26 8.07
N TRP A 178 -19.37 29.73 6.86
CA TRP A 178 -19.17 31.14 6.46
C TRP A 178 -19.77 32.12 7.48
N ASN A 179 -21.02 31.87 7.90
CA ASN A 179 -21.73 32.73 8.84
C ASN A 179 -21.19 32.60 10.28
N ALA A 180 -20.93 31.39 10.76
CA ALA A 180 -20.48 31.16 12.13
C ALA A 180 -19.06 31.71 12.38
N PHE A 181 -18.20 31.67 11.37
CA PHE A 181 -16.85 32.23 11.43
C PHE A 181 -16.78 33.71 10.99
N ASN A 182 -17.92 34.31 10.64
CA ASN A 182 -18.03 35.70 10.21
C ASN A 182 -17.04 36.07 9.08
N CYS A 183 -16.90 35.20 8.08
CA CYS A 183 -16.00 35.42 6.95
C CYS A 183 -16.45 36.66 6.15
N GLN A 184 -15.55 37.63 5.97
CA GLN A 184 -15.83 38.88 5.24
C GLN A 184 -15.57 38.75 3.73
N ASN A 185 -14.80 37.74 3.33
CA ASN A 185 -14.45 37.49 1.94
C ASN A 185 -13.99 36.04 1.74
N LEU A 186 -13.82 35.67 0.47
CA LEU A 186 -13.42 34.32 0.08
C LEU A 186 -11.96 33.99 0.47
N ALA A 187 -11.08 34.99 0.63
CA ALA A 187 -9.73 34.78 1.14
C ALA A 187 -9.74 34.30 2.61
N GLU A 188 -10.53 34.95 3.48
CA GLU A 188 -10.69 34.50 4.88
C GLU A 188 -11.30 33.10 4.97
N TYR A 189 -12.28 32.80 4.11
CA TYR A 189 -12.83 31.44 4.02
C TYR A 189 -11.80 30.42 3.52
N SER A 190 -10.92 30.80 2.57
CA SER A 190 -9.80 29.98 2.10
C SER A 190 -8.79 29.70 3.22
N ASP A 191 -8.40 30.71 3.99
CA ASP A 191 -7.48 30.54 5.11
C ASP A 191 -8.08 29.63 6.19
N LEU A 192 -9.37 29.79 6.48
CA LEU A 192 -10.10 28.90 7.38
C LEU A 192 -10.12 27.46 6.84
N TYR A 193 -10.45 27.28 5.56
CA TYR A 193 -10.48 25.98 4.89
C TYR A 193 -9.13 25.26 4.96
N LEU A 194 -8.04 25.96 4.65
CA LEU A 194 -6.69 25.40 4.70
C LEU A 194 -6.28 25.09 6.15
N LYS A 195 -6.59 25.98 7.09
CA LYS A 195 -6.28 25.78 8.51
C LYS A 195 -7.02 24.56 9.07
N THR A 196 -8.30 24.39 8.77
CA THR A 196 -9.06 23.21 9.23
C THR A 196 -8.51 21.93 8.60
N ASP A 197 -8.21 21.91 7.29
CA ASP A 197 -7.62 20.74 6.64
C ASP A 197 -6.28 20.30 7.27
N VAL A 198 -5.40 21.25 7.61
CA VAL A 198 -4.11 20.96 8.27
C VAL A 198 -4.31 20.44 9.69
N LEU A 199 -5.22 21.05 10.46
CA LEU A 199 -5.50 20.62 11.84
C LEU A 199 -6.17 19.24 11.87
N LEU A 200 -7.11 18.98 10.97
CA LEU A 200 -7.74 17.67 10.79
C LEU A 200 -6.69 16.61 10.47
N LEU A 201 -5.81 16.87 9.50
CA LEU A 201 -4.73 15.94 9.17
C LEU A 201 -3.82 15.68 10.38
N THR A 202 -3.52 16.72 11.17
CA THR A 202 -2.71 16.58 12.38
C THR A 202 -3.38 15.66 13.39
N ASP A 203 -4.65 15.88 13.73
CA ASP A 203 -5.39 15.05 14.66
C ASP A 203 -5.54 13.60 14.17
N ILE A 204 -5.82 13.41 12.87
CA ILE A 204 -5.90 12.09 12.23
C ILE A 204 -4.56 11.36 12.37
N PHE A 205 -3.46 12.01 12.03
CA PHE A 205 -2.15 11.37 12.06
C PHE A 205 -1.66 11.13 13.49
N GLU A 206 -1.95 12.01 14.45
CA GLU A 206 -1.67 11.80 15.87
C GLU A 206 -2.47 10.62 16.45
N ALA A 207 -3.75 10.48 16.07
CA ALA A 207 -4.55 9.32 16.46
C ALA A 207 -3.94 8.02 15.89
N PHE A 208 -3.52 8.03 14.62
CA PHE A 208 -2.82 6.92 13.99
C PHE A 208 -1.48 6.60 14.67
N ARG A 209 -0.67 7.62 15.01
CA ARG A 209 0.58 7.47 15.77
C ARG A 209 0.34 6.78 17.10
N LYS A 210 -0.64 7.24 17.87
CA LYS A 210 -1.01 6.62 19.16
C LYS A 210 -1.43 5.17 18.99
N LEU A 211 -2.24 4.87 17.97
CA LEU A 211 -2.64 3.50 17.66
C LEU A 211 -1.42 2.61 17.37
N CYS A 212 -0.51 3.06 16.50
CA CYS A 212 0.70 2.31 16.15
C CYS A 212 1.65 2.12 17.35
N MET A 213 1.79 3.14 18.20
CA MET A 213 2.55 3.03 19.44
C MET A 213 1.93 2.00 20.40
N ASN A 214 0.61 1.99 20.54
CA ASN A 214 -0.08 1.04 21.42
C ASN A 214 -0.03 -0.40 20.89
N LEU A 215 -0.17 -0.60 19.58
CA LEU A 215 -0.23 -1.94 18.97
C LEU A 215 1.16 -2.53 18.68
N TYR A 216 2.09 -1.71 18.19
CA TYR A 216 3.37 -2.17 17.68
C TYR A 216 4.56 -1.62 18.46
N ASP A 217 4.34 -0.58 19.29
CA ASP A 217 5.42 0.18 19.95
C ASP A 217 6.43 0.67 18.89
N LEU A 218 5.88 1.18 17.79
CA LEU A 218 6.59 1.76 16.64
C LEU A 218 5.90 3.07 16.24
N ASP A 219 6.68 4.14 16.09
CA ASP A 219 6.16 5.42 15.61
C ASP A 219 6.15 5.43 14.07
N PRO A 220 4.97 5.61 13.41
CA PRO A 220 4.87 5.65 11.96
C PRO A 220 5.69 6.79 11.33
N CYS A 221 6.04 7.85 12.08
CA CYS A 221 6.88 8.95 11.63
C CYS A 221 8.30 8.55 11.21
N HIS A 222 8.77 7.37 11.61
CA HIS A 222 10.08 6.86 11.23
C HIS A 222 10.09 6.04 9.93
N TYR A 223 8.92 5.83 9.33
CA TYR A 223 8.77 5.05 8.10
C TYR A 223 8.32 5.92 6.94
N PHE A 224 8.50 5.42 5.72
CA PHE A 224 8.06 6.11 4.52
C PHE A 224 6.63 5.75 4.11
N THR A 225 6.17 4.54 4.47
CA THR A 225 4.87 3.98 4.03
C THR A 225 4.34 2.97 5.05
N LEU A 226 3.04 2.65 4.98
CA LEU A 226 2.44 1.58 5.79
C LEU A 226 3.09 0.21 5.55
N PRO A 227 3.37 -0.25 4.32
CA PRO A 227 4.10 -1.51 4.13
C PRO A 227 5.45 -1.58 4.84
N GLY A 228 6.19 -0.46 4.89
CA GLY A 228 7.45 -0.39 5.63
C GLY A 228 7.25 -0.51 7.15
N LEU A 229 6.23 0.16 7.68
CA LEU A 229 5.83 0.03 9.09
C LEU A 229 5.38 -1.40 9.40
N SER A 230 4.50 -1.98 8.59
CA SER A 230 3.98 -3.35 8.77
C SER A 230 5.09 -4.39 8.71
N TRP A 231 6.08 -4.21 7.83
CA TRP A 231 7.25 -5.09 7.76
C TRP A 231 8.06 -5.06 9.06
N GLN A 232 8.24 -3.87 9.64
CA GLN A 232 9.02 -3.70 10.87
C GLN A 232 8.25 -4.16 12.11
N ALA A 233 6.93 -3.92 12.14
CA ALA A 233 6.03 -4.49 13.15
C ALA A 233 6.08 -6.02 13.13
N MET A 234 6.00 -6.61 11.93
CA MET A 234 6.12 -8.05 11.73
C MET A 234 7.47 -8.58 12.22
N LEU A 235 8.60 -7.97 11.85
CA LEU A 235 9.93 -8.41 12.32
C LEU A 235 10.07 -8.30 13.83
N LYS A 236 9.59 -7.20 14.44
CA LYS A 236 9.62 -6.97 15.89
C LYS A 236 8.79 -8.02 16.64
N TYR A 237 7.59 -8.30 16.15
CA TYR A 237 6.66 -9.25 16.75
C TYR A 237 7.16 -10.69 16.59
N THR A 238 7.54 -11.07 15.37
CA THR A 238 7.92 -12.45 15.06
C THR A 238 9.31 -12.80 15.57
N LYS A 239 10.22 -11.81 15.62
CA LYS A 239 11.65 -11.97 15.91
C LYS A 239 12.35 -12.96 14.97
N VAL A 240 11.76 -13.20 13.80
CA VAL A 240 12.32 -14.08 12.78
C VAL A 240 13.65 -13.51 12.28
N LYS A 241 14.59 -14.39 11.95
CA LYS A 241 15.83 -14.03 11.26
C LYS A 241 15.74 -14.54 9.83
N LEU A 242 15.65 -13.62 8.88
CA LEU A 242 15.60 -13.93 7.46
C LEU A 242 17.01 -13.85 6.89
N GLU A 243 17.45 -14.94 6.27
CA GLU A 243 18.72 -14.97 5.53
C GLU A 243 18.59 -14.17 4.24
N LEU A 244 19.60 -13.35 3.95
CA LEU A 244 19.67 -12.61 2.70
C LEU A 244 20.31 -13.48 1.62
N LEU A 245 19.62 -13.66 0.50
CA LEU A 245 20.20 -14.29 -0.69
C LEU A 245 21.30 -13.41 -1.27
N THR A 246 22.53 -13.92 -1.26
CA THR A 246 23.70 -13.25 -1.85
C THR A 246 24.09 -13.79 -3.22
N ASP A 247 23.61 -14.98 -3.59
CA ASP A 247 23.84 -15.60 -4.90
C ASP A 247 22.88 -15.02 -5.97
N PRO A 248 23.39 -14.34 -7.02
CA PRO A 248 22.57 -13.83 -8.11
C PRO A 248 21.77 -14.91 -8.86
N ASP A 249 22.30 -16.14 -8.96
CA ASP A 249 21.62 -17.22 -9.67
C ASP A 249 20.40 -17.71 -8.88
N MET A 250 20.50 -17.82 -7.55
CA MET A 250 19.35 -18.09 -6.68
C MET A 250 18.29 -17.00 -6.80
N LEU A 251 18.71 -15.73 -6.84
CA LEU A 251 17.78 -14.62 -7.00
C LEU A 251 17.04 -14.69 -8.35
N HIS A 252 17.74 -14.98 -9.44
CA HIS A 252 17.11 -15.14 -10.75
C HIS A 252 16.18 -16.37 -10.78
N PHE A 253 16.58 -17.46 -10.14
CA PHE A 253 15.79 -18.68 -10.02
C PHE A 253 14.46 -18.45 -9.30
N ILE A 254 14.49 -17.79 -8.13
CA ILE A 254 13.28 -17.45 -7.38
C ILE A 254 12.43 -16.43 -8.15
N ARG A 255 13.05 -15.42 -8.79
CA ARG A 255 12.29 -14.50 -9.66
C ARG A 255 11.58 -15.23 -10.80
N LYS A 256 12.21 -16.24 -11.39
CA LYS A 256 11.63 -17.12 -12.41
C LYS A 256 10.54 -18.05 -11.84
N SER A 257 10.48 -18.27 -10.52
CA SER A 257 9.40 -19.03 -9.87
C SER A 257 8.18 -18.19 -9.48
N ILE A 258 8.32 -16.86 -9.38
CA ILE A 258 7.22 -15.96 -9.03
C ILE A 258 6.16 -15.94 -10.14
N ARG A 259 4.90 -16.07 -9.75
CA ARG A 259 3.73 -16.04 -10.64
C ARG A 259 2.76 -14.99 -10.11
N GLY A 260 2.16 -14.23 -11.02
CA GLY A 260 1.08 -13.29 -10.69
C GLY A 260 -0.29 -13.96 -10.71
N GLY A 261 -1.35 -13.15 -10.77
CA GLY A 261 -2.70 -13.65 -11.03
C GLY A 261 -2.80 -14.35 -12.38
N ILE A 262 -3.48 -15.49 -12.40
CA ILE A 262 -3.73 -16.26 -13.61
C ILE A 262 -4.67 -15.48 -14.53
N VAL A 263 -4.36 -15.46 -15.83
CA VAL A 263 -5.27 -14.97 -16.86
C VAL A 263 -5.89 -16.17 -17.57
N GLN A 264 -7.15 -16.42 -17.29
CA GLN A 264 -7.92 -17.51 -17.89
C GLN A 264 -8.93 -16.93 -18.91
N CYS A 265 -9.10 -17.62 -20.03
CA CYS A 265 -10.17 -17.33 -20.99
C CYS A 265 -11.45 -18.05 -20.56
N SER A 266 -12.28 -17.40 -19.75
CA SER A 266 -13.61 -17.89 -19.38
C SER A 266 -14.70 -17.31 -20.31
N HIS A 267 -15.90 -17.89 -20.25
CA HIS A 267 -17.09 -17.27 -20.82
C HIS A 267 -17.27 -15.86 -20.23
N ARG A 268 -17.20 -14.83 -21.08
CA ARG A 268 -17.17 -13.41 -20.66
C ARG A 268 -18.47 -12.92 -20.02
N TYR A 269 -19.57 -13.62 -20.26
CA TYR A 269 -20.89 -13.25 -19.76
C TYR A 269 -21.69 -14.50 -19.43
N ALA A 270 -22.23 -14.54 -18.22
CA ALA A 270 -23.21 -15.51 -17.79
C ALA A 270 -24.35 -14.73 -17.11
N LYS A 271 -25.60 -15.15 -17.35
CA LYS A 271 -26.79 -14.51 -16.78
C LYS A 271 -27.55 -15.56 -16.00
N ALA A 272 -27.88 -15.27 -14.75
CA ALA A 272 -28.76 -16.16 -13.98
C ALA A 272 -30.13 -16.26 -14.66
N ASN A 273 -30.73 -17.45 -14.62
CA ASN A 273 -32.12 -17.70 -15.00
C ASN A 273 -32.70 -18.72 -14.01
N ASN A 274 -33.28 -18.27 -12.90
CA ASN A 274 -33.87 -19.20 -11.95
C ASN A 274 -35.11 -18.62 -11.28
N ARG A 275 -35.98 -19.52 -10.81
CA ARG A 275 -37.29 -19.21 -10.20
C ARG A 275 -37.26 -18.33 -8.96
N TYR A 276 -36.07 -18.05 -8.39
CA TYR A 276 -35.90 -17.21 -7.21
C TYR A 276 -35.50 -15.77 -7.56
N MET A 277 -35.32 -15.46 -8.84
CA MET A 277 -35.04 -14.10 -9.28
C MET A 277 -36.24 -13.18 -9.03
N PRO A 278 -36.00 -11.95 -8.53
CA PRO A 278 -37.08 -10.99 -8.32
C PRO A 278 -37.66 -10.54 -9.66
N GLU A 279 -38.98 -10.32 -9.73
CA GLU A 279 -39.65 -9.88 -10.96
C GLU A 279 -39.18 -8.48 -11.43
N ARG A 280 -38.58 -7.68 -10.56
CA ARG A 280 -38.03 -6.34 -10.83
C ARG A 280 -36.60 -6.21 -10.31
N ASP A 281 -35.75 -5.55 -11.09
CA ASP A 281 -34.43 -5.12 -10.64
C ASP A 281 -34.57 -3.95 -9.65
N VAL A 282 -33.88 -4.03 -8.51
CA VAL A 282 -33.93 -3.03 -7.45
C VAL A 282 -33.06 -1.81 -7.77
N ASN A 283 -32.11 -1.96 -8.70
CA ASN A 283 -31.15 -0.93 -9.10
C ASN A 283 -31.40 -0.40 -10.53
N ASP A 284 -32.34 -1.01 -11.27
CA ASP A 284 -32.73 -0.59 -12.61
C ASP A 284 -34.25 -0.67 -12.77
N CYS A 285 -34.92 0.46 -12.54
CA CYS A 285 -36.38 0.58 -12.60
C CYS A 285 -37.00 0.30 -13.99
N LEU A 286 -36.17 0.07 -15.03
CA LEU A 286 -36.60 -0.10 -16.41
C LEU A 286 -36.46 -1.54 -16.93
N ASN A 287 -35.77 -2.45 -16.22
CA ASN A 287 -35.54 -3.82 -16.68
C ASN A 287 -36.21 -4.87 -15.76
N TYR A 288 -37.09 -5.69 -16.35
CA TYR A 288 -37.69 -6.85 -15.69
C TYR A 288 -36.71 -8.02 -15.69
N LEU A 289 -36.36 -8.53 -14.51
CA LEU A 289 -35.55 -9.75 -14.31
C LEU A 289 -36.46 -10.99 -14.26
N SER A 290 -37.39 -11.11 -15.21
CA SER A 290 -38.35 -12.21 -15.20
C SER A 290 -37.68 -13.55 -15.53
N TYR A 291 -37.80 -14.52 -14.61
CA TYR A 291 -37.46 -15.93 -14.85
C TYR A 291 -38.15 -16.42 -16.12
N LYS A 292 -37.38 -17.05 -17.00
CA LYS A 292 -37.90 -17.63 -18.24
C LYS A 292 -38.01 -19.13 -18.07
N SER A 293 -39.25 -19.61 -17.94
CA SER A 293 -39.54 -21.04 -17.73
C SER A 293 -39.29 -21.92 -18.95
N ASP A 294 -39.17 -21.30 -20.12
CA ASP A 294 -38.86 -21.93 -21.41
C ASP A 294 -37.34 -22.04 -21.69
N GLU A 295 -36.50 -21.42 -20.85
CA GLU A 295 -35.05 -21.51 -20.90
C GLU A 295 -34.49 -22.38 -19.76
N ASP A 296 -33.27 -22.89 -19.93
CA ASP A 296 -32.60 -23.69 -18.90
C ASP A 296 -32.40 -22.91 -17.60
N THR A 297 -32.57 -23.60 -16.47
CA THR A 297 -32.36 -22.99 -15.15
C THR A 297 -30.87 -22.79 -14.90
N GLN A 298 -30.45 -21.53 -14.69
CA GLN A 298 -29.07 -21.14 -14.40
C GLN A 298 -28.98 -20.42 -13.05
N PHE A 299 -28.06 -20.89 -12.21
CA PHE A 299 -27.68 -20.27 -10.95
C PHE A 299 -26.27 -19.69 -11.07
N LEU A 300 -26.07 -18.51 -10.49
CA LEU A 300 -24.75 -17.91 -10.33
C LEU A 300 -24.37 -17.94 -8.85
N ILE A 301 -23.14 -18.32 -8.56
CA ILE A 301 -22.58 -18.31 -7.22
C ILE A 301 -21.38 -17.35 -7.20
N TYR A 302 -21.33 -16.47 -6.20
CA TYR A 302 -20.17 -15.64 -5.93
C TYR A 302 -19.39 -16.24 -4.76
N LEU A 303 -18.16 -16.66 -5.03
CA LEU A 303 -17.24 -17.19 -4.04
C LEU A 303 -16.04 -16.27 -3.94
N ASP A 304 -15.74 -15.80 -2.73
CA ASP A 304 -14.61 -14.94 -2.44
C ASP A 304 -13.84 -15.50 -1.24
N ALA A 305 -12.53 -15.59 -1.38
CA ALA A 305 -11.65 -16.10 -0.35
C ALA A 305 -11.27 -14.97 0.62
N ASN A 306 -11.90 -14.97 1.80
CA ASN A 306 -11.57 -14.04 2.87
C ASN A 306 -10.09 -14.12 3.23
N ASN A 307 -9.36 -13.01 3.07
CA ASN A 307 -7.93 -12.91 3.40
C ASN A 307 -7.05 -14.00 2.74
N LEU A 308 -7.23 -14.23 1.44
CA LEU A 308 -6.48 -15.23 0.66
C LEU A 308 -4.96 -15.18 0.90
N TYR A 309 -4.37 -13.99 0.82
CA TYR A 309 -2.93 -13.82 1.03
C TYR A 309 -2.53 -14.02 2.48
N GLY A 310 -3.33 -13.59 3.46
CA GLY A 310 -3.05 -13.87 4.88
C GLY A 310 -3.02 -15.37 5.15
N PHE A 311 -3.99 -16.13 4.61
CA PHE A 311 -3.97 -17.59 4.72
C PHE A 311 -2.69 -18.21 4.14
N ALA A 312 -2.26 -17.75 2.96
CA ALA A 312 -1.02 -18.21 2.33
C ALA A 312 0.23 -17.82 3.13
N LEU A 313 0.25 -16.63 3.71
CA LEU A 313 1.33 -16.13 4.57
C LEU A 313 1.41 -16.84 5.92
N SER A 314 0.32 -17.42 6.39
CA SER A 314 0.29 -18.26 7.60
C SER A 314 0.78 -19.69 7.37
N GLN A 315 1.17 -20.05 6.14
CA GLN A 315 1.74 -21.36 5.84
C GLN A 315 3.26 -21.39 6.16
N HIS A 316 3.88 -22.56 5.99
CA HIS A 316 5.34 -22.68 6.06
C HIS A 316 5.99 -21.86 4.93
N LEU A 317 6.82 -20.89 5.31
CA LEU A 317 7.52 -19.97 4.41
C LEU A 317 9.04 -20.09 4.58
N PRO A 318 9.83 -19.94 3.50
CA PRO A 318 11.29 -19.97 3.56
C PRO A 318 11.84 -18.89 4.51
N HIS A 319 12.88 -19.21 5.28
CA HIS A 319 13.57 -18.22 6.12
C HIS A 319 15.11 -18.30 6.10
N SER A 320 15.72 -19.47 5.85
CA SER A 320 17.18 -19.62 5.88
C SER A 320 17.70 -20.90 5.20
N GLU A 321 19.02 -21.08 5.21
CA GLU A 321 19.78 -22.22 4.70
C GLU A 321 19.51 -22.50 3.21
N PHE A 322 19.52 -21.46 2.40
CA PHE A 322 19.33 -21.60 0.96
C PHE A 322 20.54 -22.28 0.34
N LYS A 323 20.35 -23.50 -0.19
CA LYS A 323 21.42 -24.29 -0.80
C LYS A 323 20.97 -24.99 -2.08
N TRP A 324 21.82 -24.93 -3.10
CA TRP A 324 21.70 -25.79 -4.27
C TRP A 324 22.01 -27.23 -3.87
N LEU A 325 21.18 -28.18 -4.31
CA LEU A 325 21.52 -29.59 -4.20
C LEU A 325 22.55 -29.96 -5.27
N THR A 326 23.43 -30.89 -4.93
CA THR A 326 24.40 -31.51 -5.82
C THR A 326 23.72 -32.46 -6.81
N THR A 327 24.42 -32.83 -7.88
CA THR A 327 23.89 -33.78 -8.87
C THR A 327 23.52 -35.13 -8.25
N GLU A 328 24.34 -35.64 -7.33
CA GLU A 328 24.07 -36.90 -6.62
C GLU A 328 22.79 -36.80 -5.78
N GLU A 329 22.62 -35.70 -5.02
CA GLU A 329 21.39 -35.46 -4.25
C GLU A 329 20.14 -35.32 -5.12
N ILE A 330 20.27 -34.82 -6.36
CA ILE A 330 19.16 -34.69 -7.31
C ILE A 330 18.79 -36.06 -7.89
N GLU A 331 19.77 -36.91 -8.19
CA GLU A 331 19.53 -38.27 -8.69
C GLU A 331 18.77 -39.14 -7.68
N ASP A 332 19.03 -38.95 -6.39
CA ASP A 332 18.35 -39.65 -5.28
C ASP A 332 17.05 -38.93 -4.79
N PHE A 333 16.63 -37.85 -5.44
CA PHE A 333 15.50 -37.03 -4.96
C PHE A 333 14.14 -37.63 -5.33
N ASP A 334 13.43 -38.21 -4.34
CA ASP A 334 12.04 -38.66 -4.51
C ASP A 334 11.03 -37.57 -4.13
N VAL A 335 10.38 -37.00 -5.14
CA VAL A 335 9.36 -35.96 -4.98
C VAL A 335 8.17 -36.43 -4.12
N ASN A 336 7.78 -37.71 -4.16
CA ASN A 336 6.66 -38.20 -3.36
C ASN A 336 6.99 -38.28 -1.87
N ILE A 337 8.27 -38.41 -1.53
CA ILE A 337 8.73 -38.42 -0.14
C ILE A 337 8.98 -36.99 0.32
N TYR A 338 9.82 -36.25 -0.39
CA TYR A 338 10.29 -34.94 0.07
C TYR A 338 9.29 -33.79 -0.12
N CYS A 339 8.30 -33.94 -1.01
CA CYS A 339 7.35 -32.87 -1.32
C CYS A 339 5.92 -33.14 -0.82
N SER A 340 5.67 -34.26 -0.14
CA SER A 340 4.32 -34.66 0.29
C SER A 340 3.83 -33.95 1.55
N ASP A 341 4.73 -33.60 2.47
CA ASP A 341 4.39 -32.87 3.69
C ASP A 341 4.62 -31.34 3.51
N PRO A 342 3.54 -30.53 3.45
CA PRO A 342 3.66 -29.08 3.36
C PRO A 342 4.18 -28.41 4.65
N ASN A 343 4.29 -29.15 5.76
CA ASN A 343 4.77 -28.67 7.06
C ASN A 343 6.17 -29.18 7.42
N SER A 344 6.85 -29.85 6.47
CA SER A 344 8.25 -30.22 6.64
C SER A 344 9.11 -28.99 6.94
N GLU A 345 10.10 -29.13 7.82
CA GLU A 345 11.07 -28.07 8.13
C GLU A 345 11.89 -27.67 6.89
N VAL A 346 12.06 -28.59 5.94
CA VAL A 346 12.77 -28.34 4.67
C VAL A 346 11.78 -28.24 3.52
N GLY A 347 11.89 -27.18 2.73
CA GLY A 347 11.16 -26.96 1.49
C GLY A 347 12.07 -26.88 0.27
N TYR A 348 11.47 -26.97 -0.91
CA TYR A 348 12.19 -27.01 -2.19
C TYR A 348 11.55 -26.14 -3.28
N ILE A 349 12.37 -25.57 -4.15
CA ILE A 349 11.97 -25.04 -5.46
C ILE A 349 12.77 -25.79 -6.51
N LEU A 350 12.08 -26.37 -7.50
CA LEU A 350 12.67 -27.24 -8.50
C LEU A 350 12.55 -26.62 -9.88
N GLU A 351 13.54 -26.84 -10.74
CA GLU A 351 13.44 -26.63 -12.17
C GLU A 351 13.30 -27.98 -12.87
N VAL A 352 12.16 -28.18 -13.52
CA VAL A 352 11.76 -29.49 -14.05
C VAL A 352 11.27 -29.39 -15.49
N ASP A 353 11.43 -30.48 -16.22
CA ASP A 353 10.65 -30.75 -17.42
C ASP A 353 9.46 -31.64 -17.03
N MET A 354 8.25 -31.27 -17.45
CA MET A 354 7.02 -32.01 -17.17
C MET A 354 6.25 -32.30 -18.44
N VAL A 355 5.68 -33.50 -18.51
CA VAL A 355 4.75 -33.90 -19.56
C VAL A 355 3.33 -33.63 -19.08
N TYR A 356 2.51 -33.11 -19.98
CA TYR A 356 1.07 -32.96 -19.81
C TYR A 356 0.37 -34.06 -20.62
N PRO A 357 -0.08 -35.16 -19.99
CA PRO A 357 -0.71 -36.27 -20.72
C PRO A 357 -1.99 -35.84 -21.44
N LEU A 358 -2.15 -36.29 -22.69
CA LEU A 358 -3.29 -35.93 -23.56
C LEU A 358 -4.64 -36.33 -22.95
N GLU A 359 -4.68 -37.45 -22.23
CA GLU A 359 -5.86 -37.96 -21.55
C GLU A 359 -6.39 -37.02 -20.44
N LEU A 360 -5.59 -36.08 -19.97
CA LEU A 360 -5.99 -35.09 -18.96
C LEU A 360 -6.51 -33.79 -19.56
N HIS A 361 -6.41 -33.61 -20.89
CA HIS A 361 -6.72 -32.33 -21.53
C HIS A 361 -8.18 -31.92 -21.32
N ASP A 362 -9.12 -32.82 -21.54
CA ASP A 362 -10.55 -32.55 -21.35
C ASP A 362 -10.92 -32.35 -19.87
N LEU A 363 -10.15 -32.93 -18.93
CA LEU A 363 -10.39 -32.77 -17.50
C LEU A 363 -9.86 -31.44 -16.96
N HIS A 364 -8.81 -30.90 -17.58
CA HIS A 364 -8.09 -29.73 -17.10
C HIS A 364 -8.21 -28.51 -18.02
N ASP A 365 -9.04 -28.56 -19.06
CA ASP A 365 -9.18 -27.50 -20.06
C ASP A 365 -9.62 -26.16 -19.45
N GLU A 366 -10.44 -26.20 -18.40
CA GLU A 366 -10.86 -25.00 -17.67
C GLU A 366 -9.70 -24.40 -16.89
N PHE A 367 -9.00 -25.19 -16.07
CA PHE A 367 -7.94 -24.68 -15.18
C PHE A 367 -6.63 -25.48 -15.25
N PRO A 368 -5.86 -25.36 -16.36
CA PRO A 368 -4.60 -26.07 -16.52
C PRO A 368 -3.56 -25.73 -15.45
N PHE A 369 -2.82 -26.75 -14.98
CA PHE A 369 -1.68 -26.56 -14.08
C PHE A 369 -0.47 -25.88 -14.75
N CYS A 370 0.41 -25.32 -13.91
CA CYS A 370 1.71 -24.80 -14.30
C CYS A 370 1.65 -23.69 -15.39
N PRO A 371 0.96 -22.57 -15.16
CA PRO A 371 0.83 -21.51 -16.15
C PRO A 371 2.18 -20.86 -16.49
N GLU A 372 2.29 -20.35 -17.71
CA GLU A 372 3.52 -19.80 -18.26
C GLU A 372 3.33 -18.37 -18.76
N ASN A 373 4.41 -17.59 -18.70
CA ASN A 373 4.45 -16.24 -19.24
C ASN A 373 4.64 -16.32 -20.76
N ILE A 374 3.53 -16.34 -21.50
CA ILE A 374 3.53 -16.45 -22.96
C ILE A 374 2.74 -15.30 -23.59
N ARG A 375 3.00 -15.04 -24.87
CA ARG A 375 2.19 -14.10 -25.66
C ARG A 375 0.86 -14.78 -26.00
N PRO A 376 -0.30 -14.16 -25.72
CA PRO A 376 -1.58 -14.70 -26.15
C PRO A 376 -1.59 -14.95 -27.66
N PRO A 377 -2.21 -16.04 -28.15
CA PRO A 377 -2.29 -16.37 -29.57
C PRO A 377 -3.34 -15.52 -30.32
N VAL A 378 -3.38 -14.22 -30.01
CA VAL A 378 -4.31 -13.25 -30.61
C VAL A 378 -3.49 -12.28 -31.48
N GLU A 379 -3.93 -12.10 -32.71
CA GLU A 379 -3.29 -11.19 -33.67
C GLU A 379 -3.23 -9.76 -33.10
N GLY A 380 -2.04 -9.14 -33.15
CA GLY A 380 -1.79 -7.81 -32.57
C GLY A 380 -1.48 -7.77 -31.07
N SER A 381 -1.47 -8.90 -30.35
CA SER A 381 -1.06 -8.92 -28.94
C SER A 381 0.46 -8.90 -28.80
N HIS A 382 1.01 -7.85 -28.17
CA HIS A 382 2.44 -7.76 -27.88
C HIS A 382 2.79 -8.01 -26.41
N GLN A 383 1.79 -8.09 -25.53
CA GLN A 383 1.97 -8.23 -24.08
C GLN A 383 2.09 -9.69 -23.67
N ILE A 384 3.09 -9.99 -22.85
CA ILE A 384 3.24 -11.30 -22.20
C ILE A 384 2.23 -11.37 -21.05
N LYS A 385 1.50 -12.49 -20.96
CA LYS A 385 0.54 -12.75 -19.88
C LYS A 385 0.85 -14.10 -19.25
N LEU A 386 0.43 -14.29 -18.00
CA LEU A 386 0.50 -15.58 -17.34
C LEU A 386 -0.71 -16.43 -17.74
N ILE A 387 -0.50 -17.39 -18.65
CA ILE A 387 -1.56 -18.16 -19.29
C ILE A 387 -1.45 -19.64 -18.88
N PRO A 388 -2.50 -20.22 -18.27
CA PRO A 388 -2.67 -21.66 -18.13
C PRO A 388 -2.76 -22.29 -19.50
N ASN A 389 -2.02 -23.37 -19.73
CA ASN A 389 -2.05 -24.09 -21.00
C ASN A 389 -1.69 -25.56 -20.78
N LEU A 390 -2.21 -26.42 -21.66
CA LEU A 390 -2.06 -27.88 -21.62
C LEU A 390 -0.78 -28.39 -22.31
N LEU A 391 0.21 -27.52 -22.57
CA LEU A 391 1.47 -27.92 -23.20
C LEU A 391 2.43 -28.54 -22.18
N ASP A 392 3.34 -29.37 -22.65
CA ASP A 392 4.52 -29.80 -21.88
C ASP A 392 5.32 -28.59 -21.37
N LYS A 393 5.91 -28.75 -20.19
CA LYS A 393 6.71 -27.71 -19.53
C LYS A 393 8.17 -28.05 -19.63
N ASN A 394 8.99 -27.07 -20.01
CA ASN A 394 10.45 -27.23 -20.12
C ASN A 394 11.15 -26.19 -19.24
N ASN A 395 12.12 -26.63 -18.45
CA ASN A 395 12.85 -25.79 -17.49
C ASN A 395 11.90 -24.95 -16.61
N TYR A 396 10.81 -25.55 -16.16
CA TYR A 396 9.77 -24.87 -15.40
C TYR A 396 10.16 -24.80 -13.94
N VAL A 397 10.27 -23.59 -13.39
CA VAL A 397 10.63 -23.38 -11.99
C VAL A 397 9.36 -23.33 -11.14
N ILE A 398 9.25 -24.23 -10.18
CA ILE A 398 8.03 -24.47 -9.40
C ILE A 398 8.34 -24.77 -7.94
N HIS A 399 7.51 -24.24 -7.04
CA HIS A 399 7.55 -24.56 -5.61
C HIS A 399 7.06 -25.99 -5.36
N TYR A 400 7.69 -26.72 -4.44
CA TYR A 400 7.43 -28.14 -4.21
C TYR A 400 5.95 -28.49 -3.98
N ARG A 401 5.22 -27.65 -3.24
CA ARG A 401 3.77 -27.85 -2.99
C ARG A 401 2.94 -27.86 -4.27
N ASN A 402 3.24 -26.94 -5.19
CA ASN A 402 2.54 -26.83 -6.46
C ASN A 402 2.94 -27.97 -7.41
N LEU A 403 4.22 -28.39 -7.37
CA LEU A 403 4.68 -29.56 -8.11
C LEU A 403 3.98 -30.83 -7.62
N TYR A 404 3.95 -31.06 -6.31
CA TYR A 404 3.27 -32.20 -5.72
C TYR A 404 1.78 -32.22 -6.05
N GLN A 405 1.12 -31.06 -6.02
CA GLN A 405 -0.26 -30.93 -6.48
C GLN A 405 -0.42 -31.35 -7.95
N ALA A 406 0.41 -30.80 -8.86
CA ALA A 406 0.36 -31.13 -10.28
C ALA A 406 0.55 -32.64 -10.53
N LEU A 407 1.49 -33.27 -9.83
CA LEU A 407 1.74 -34.72 -9.91
C LEU A 407 0.54 -35.55 -9.43
N ARG A 408 -0.09 -35.14 -8.33
CA ARG A 408 -1.30 -35.80 -7.81
C ARG A 408 -2.49 -35.73 -8.79
N HIS A 409 -2.48 -34.73 -9.68
CA HIS A 409 -3.46 -34.58 -10.75
C HIS A 409 -3.00 -35.21 -12.08
N GLY A 410 -1.91 -35.98 -12.08
CA GLY A 410 -1.52 -36.83 -13.20
C GLY A 410 -0.45 -36.25 -14.14
N LEU A 411 0.04 -35.02 -13.90
CA LEU A 411 1.23 -34.53 -14.63
C LEU A 411 2.44 -35.40 -14.27
N GLN A 412 3.39 -35.53 -15.19
CA GLN A 412 4.54 -36.43 -15.03
C GLN A 412 5.85 -35.65 -15.15
N ILE A 413 6.79 -35.87 -14.23
CA ILE A 413 8.14 -35.31 -14.36
C ILE A 413 8.92 -36.14 -15.37
N LYS A 414 9.51 -35.45 -16.36
CA LYS A 414 10.43 -36.03 -17.32
C LYS A 414 11.89 -35.92 -16.86
N LYS A 415 12.24 -34.78 -16.25
CA LYS A 415 13.60 -34.50 -15.77
C LYS A 415 13.59 -33.44 -14.68
N ILE A 416 14.48 -33.60 -13.70
CA ILE A 416 14.82 -32.55 -12.73
C ILE A 416 16.19 -31.99 -13.11
N HIS A 417 16.30 -30.67 -13.26
CA HIS A 417 17.56 -30.01 -13.64
C HIS A 417 18.29 -29.41 -12.44
N ARG A 418 17.55 -28.72 -11.57
CA ARG A 418 18.11 -28.03 -10.39
C ARG A 418 17.10 -28.06 -9.24
N ILE A 419 17.61 -28.15 -8.02
CA ILE A 419 16.81 -28.05 -6.80
C ILE A 419 17.47 -27.03 -5.87
N LEU A 420 16.70 -26.03 -5.46
CA LEU A 420 17.04 -25.13 -4.36
C LEU A 420 16.28 -25.59 -3.12
N SER A 421 17.01 -25.96 -2.07
CA SER A 421 16.42 -26.30 -0.76
C SER A 421 16.59 -25.16 0.24
N PHE A 422 15.72 -25.10 1.24
CA PHE A 422 15.70 -24.09 2.28
C PHE A 422 14.97 -24.58 3.53
N GLN A 423 15.29 -24.00 4.69
CA GLN A 423 14.49 -24.13 5.90
C GLN A 423 13.25 -23.23 5.81
N GLN A 424 12.12 -23.78 6.23
CA GLN A 424 10.82 -23.12 6.27
C GLN A 424 10.12 -23.38 7.59
N SER A 425 9.30 -22.44 8.01
CA SER A 425 8.41 -22.57 9.18
C SER A 425 7.23 -21.62 9.01
N ASP A 426 6.19 -21.78 9.81
CA ASP A 426 5.03 -20.88 9.84
C ASP A 426 5.31 -19.59 10.64
N TRP A 427 6.53 -19.08 10.58
CA TRP A 427 7.03 -17.97 11.41
C TRP A 427 6.18 -16.69 11.35
N LEU A 428 5.44 -16.49 10.26
CA LEU A 428 4.56 -15.35 10.05
C LEU A 428 3.13 -15.58 10.56
N LYS A 429 2.71 -16.83 10.77
CA LYS A 429 1.34 -17.20 11.16
C LYS A 429 0.85 -16.43 12.38
N LYS A 430 1.65 -16.40 13.45
CA LYS A 430 1.33 -15.70 14.70
C LYS A 430 1.10 -14.19 14.59
N TYR A 431 1.58 -13.57 13.50
CA TYR A 431 1.38 -12.14 13.23
C TYR A 431 0.13 -11.91 12.37
N ILE A 432 -0.29 -12.91 11.60
CA ILE A 432 -1.51 -12.88 10.79
C ILE A 432 -2.73 -13.28 11.62
N ASP A 433 -2.58 -14.28 12.49
CA ASP A 433 -3.56 -14.67 13.52
C ASP A 433 -3.72 -13.55 14.56
#